data_AF-A0A672PBD3-F1
#
_entry.id   AF-A0A672PBD3-F1
#
_cell.length_a   1.000
_cell.length_b   1.000
_cell.length_c   1.000
_cell.angle_alpha   90.00
_cell.angle_beta   90.00
_cell.angle_gamma   90.00
#
_symmetry.space_group_name_H-M   'P 1'
#
loop_
_entity.id
_entity.type
_entity.pdbx_description
1 polymer ?
#
loop_
_entity_poly.entity_id
_entity_poly.type
_entity_poly.pdbx_seq_one_letter_code
_entity_poly.pdbx_strand_id
1 'polypeptide(L)'
;SLQRLMNRKSYSHQLTLDLNTTYNGLHLVVSDTDIDQSYLDHPDRFDEYPQVLCRESVSGRCYWELKWNGDVLISVSYESISRKGDVDKCKFGGNNQSWSLRCSPSSYSFWHNDIVTPICSRIGVYVDHSAGTLSLYSVSDTMSLIHTVQTTFTQPLYPGFGVYYLGSSVKLCR
;
A
#
# COMPACT_ATOMS: atom_id res chain seq x y z
N SER A 1 -25.77 1.69 4.99
CA SER A 1 -24.87 2.18 3.94
C SER A 1 -23.43 2.14 4.47
N LEU A 2 -22.42 2.02 3.59
CA LEU A 2 -20.99 2.08 3.92
C LEU A 2 -20.61 3.28 4.82
N GLN A 3 -21.39 4.36 4.75
CA GLN A 3 -21.29 5.53 5.64
C GLN A 3 -21.54 5.24 7.14
N ARG A 4 -22.21 4.14 7.50
CA ARG A 4 -22.48 3.77 8.91
C ARG A 4 -21.36 2.93 9.53
N LEU A 5 -20.49 2.32 8.70
CA LEU A 5 -19.34 1.52 9.17
C LEU A 5 -18.07 2.37 9.36
N MET A 6 -17.95 3.48 8.65
CA MET A 6 -16.81 4.40 8.74
C MET A 6 -17.25 5.73 9.36
N ASN A 7 -17.23 5.81 10.69
CA ASN A 7 -17.11 7.14 11.30
C ASN A 7 -15.70 7.64 11.03
N ARG A 8 -15.49 8.22 9.84
CA ARG A 8 -14.19 8.65 9.30
C ARG A 8 -13.41 9.53 10.28
N LYS A 9 -14.11 10.35 11.07
CA LYS A 9 -13.49 11.18 12.11
C LYS A 9 -12.99 10.38 13.31
N SER A 10 -13.65 9.30 13.69
CA SER A 10 -13.30 8.51 14.88
C SER A 10 -12.09 7.60 14.67
N TYR A 11 -11.77 7.26 13.43
CA TYR A 11 -10.66 6.35 13.09
C TYR A 11 -9.53 7.04 12.30
N SER A 12 -9.65 8.35 12.04
CA SER A 12 -8.63 9.11 11.33
C SER A 12 -7.31 9.06 12.09
N HIS A 13 -6.24 8.67 11.40
CA HIS A 13 -4.88 8.64 11.93
C HIS A 13 -4.01 9.61 11.14
N GLN A 14 -3.33 10.50 11.87
CA GLN A 14 -2.32 11.36 11.28
C GLN A 14 -1.04 10.55 11.11
N LEU A 15 -0.61 10.39 9.87
CA LEU A 15 0.60 9.65 9.52
C LEU A 15 1.73 10.61 9.14
N THR A 16 2.96 10.26 9.52
CA THR A 16 4.18 10.96 9.16
C THR A 16 5.20 9.98 8.58
N LEU A 17 5.96 10.43 7.58
CA LEU A 17 6.99 9.59 6.95
C LEU A 17 8.21 9.46 7.86
N ASP A 18 8.80 8.27 7.91
CA ASP A 18 10.04 8.02 8.61
C ASP A 18 11.25 8.20 7.70
N LEU A 19 11.95 9.31 7.88
CA LEU A 19 13.16 9.69 7.15
C LEU A 19 14.30 8.67 7.32
N ASN A 20 14.31 7.90 8.41
CA ASN A 20 15.31 6.85 8.64
C ASN A 20 15.12 5.65 7.71
N THR A 21 13.87 5.40 7.29
CA THR A 21 13.54 4.29 6.39
C THR A 21 13.61 4.68 4.91
N THR A 22 13.61 5.97 4.62
CA THR A 22 13.42 6.53 3.27
C THR A 22 14.58 6.17 2.34
N TYR A 23 14.29 5.61 1.17
CA TYR A 23 15.29 5.41 0.13
C TYR A 23 15.94 6.73 -0.32
N ASN A 24 17.27 6.73 -0.48
CA ASN A 24 18.05 7.95 -0.75
C ASN A 24 17.63 8.69 -2.03
N GLY A 25 17.13 7.98 -3.05
CA GLY A 25 16.63 8.60 -4.29
C GLY A 25 15.21 9.15 -4.19
N LEU A 26 14.53 9.04 -3.05
CA LEU A 26 13.22 9.65 -2.83
C LEU A 26 13.35 11.09 -2.34
N HIS A 27 12.69 11.98 -3.08
CA HIS A 27 12.54 13.37 -2.71
C HIS A 27 11.28 13.55 -1.84
N LEU A 28 11.46 13.96 -0.57
CA LEU A 28 10.36 14.13 0.37
C LEU A 28 10.10 15.61 0.65
N VAL A 29 8.87 16.03 0.41
CA VAL A 29 8.38 17.36 0.77
C VAL A 29 7.51 17.24 2.01
N VAL A 30 7.99 17.72 3.14
CA VAL A 30 7.23 17.74 4.41
C VAL A 30 6.74 19.16 4.63
N SER A 31 5.41 19.36 4.55
CA SER A 31 4.74 20.63 4.87
C SER A 31 5.36 21.87 4.20
N ASP A 32 5.27 21.94 2.87
CA ASP A 32 5.75 23.05 2.02
C ASP A 32 7.22 23.46 2.21
N THR A 33 7.98 22.69 3.00
CA THR A 33 9.40 22.86 3.21
C THR A 33 10.09 21.81 2.38
N ASP A 34 10.87 22.26 1.41
CA ASP A 34 11.73 21.39 0.65
C ASP A 34 12.92 21.02 1.54
N ILE A 35 13.06 19.74 1.86
CA ILE A 35 14.17 19.27 2.68
C ILE A 35 15.21 18.74 1.71
N ASP A 36 16.33 19.46 1.59
CA ASP A 36 17.52 18.99 0.88
C ASP A 36 18.16 17.85 1.70
N GLN A 37 17.83 16.61 1.38
CA GLN A 37 18.14 15.46 2.21
C GLN A 37 19.42 14.75 1.73
N SER A 38 20.55 15.17 2.28
CA SER A 38 21.67 14.26 2.51
C SER A 38 21.30 13.32 3.66
N TYR A 39 20.56 12.26 3.33
CA TYR A 39 20.20 11.25 4.31
C TYR A 39 21.47 10.57 4.86
N LEU A 40 21.70 10.64 6.17
CA LEU A 40 22.72 9.82 6.82
C LEU A 40 22.37 8.34 6.65
N ASP A 41 23.36 7.49 6.39
CA ASP A 41 23.11 6.05 6.32
C ASP A 41 22.49 5.55 7.63
N HIS A 42 21.53 4.64 7.52
CA HIS A 42 20.77 4.10 8.64
C HIS A 42 20.49 2.61 8.41
N PRO A 43 20.56 1.75 9.45
CA PRO A 43 20.25 0.32 9.30
C PRO A 43 18.84 0.08 8.75
N ASP A 44 17.87 0.92 9.13
CA ASP A 44 16.48 0.78 8.70
C ASP A 44 16.17 1.35 7.31
N ARG A 45 17.17 1.91 6.64
CA ARG A 45 17.02 2.55 5.33
C ARG A 45 16.84 1.52 4.23
N PHE A 46 15.82 1.71 3.40
CA PHE A 46 15.73 0.97 2.14
C PHE A 46 16.83 1.43 1.17
N ASP A 47 17.56 0.50 0.59
CA ASP A 47 18.67 0.78 -0.34
C ASP A 47 18.48 0.19 -1.74
N GLU A 48 17.56 -0.74 -1.93
CA GLU A 48 17.27 -1.35 -3.24
C GLU A 48 16.09 -0.72 -3.99
N TYR A 49 15.07 -0.24 -3.27
CA TYR A 49 13.83 0.26 -3.86
C TYR A 49 13.43 1.64 -3.34
N PRO A 50 12.79 2.48 -4.19
CA PRO A 50 12.30 3.80 -3.81
C PRO A 50 11.05 3.70 -2.95
N GLN A 51 11.23 3.35 -1.67
CA GLN A 51 10.16 3.14 -0.69
C GLN A 51 10.46 3.81 0.66
N VAL A 52 9.41 3.99 1.46
CA VAL A 52 9.44 4.60 2.79
C VAL A 52 8.32 4.03 3.66
N LEU A 53 8.54 3.94 4.97
CA LEU A 53 7.49 3.67 5.97
C LEU A 53 7.06 4.94 6.71
N CYS A 54 5.87 4.91 7.28
CA CYS A 54 5.44 5.84 8.31
C CYS A 54 6.02 5.48 9.67
N ARG A 55 6.09 6.47 10.57
CA ARG A 55 6.55 6.28 11.96
C ARG A 55 5.48 5.62 12.82
N GLU A 56 4.23 6.00 12.59
CA GLU A 56 3.10 5.54 13.37
C GLU A 56 2.71 4.14 12.91
N SER A 57 2.63 3.21 13.87
CA SER A 57 2.00 1.92 13.62
C SER A 57 0.47 2.06 13.61
N VAL A 58 -0.18 1.27 12.78
CA VAL A 58 -1.63 1.10 12.76
C VAL A 58 -1.96 -0.23 13.44
N SER A 59 -2.71 -0.14 14.54
CA SER A 59 -3.23 -1.29 15.28
C SER A 59 -4.71 -1.07 15.57
N GLY A 60 -5.55 -2.06 15.23
CA GLY A 60 -7.01 -1.93 15.33
C GLY A 60 -7.65 -1.23 14.12
N ARG A 61 -8.60 -0.32 14.36
CA ARG A 61 -9.34 0.38 13.30
C ARG A 61 -8.69 1.72 13.01
N CYS A 62 -7.96 1.79 11.91
CA CYS A 62 -7.31 3.01 11.44
C CYS A 62 -7.81 3.38 10.04
N TYR A 63 -7.84 4.67 9.75
CA TYR A 63 -8.23 5.21 8.45
C TYR A 63 -7.31 6.39 8.11
N TRP A 64 -6.82 6.41 6.87
CA TRP A 64 -6.08 7.52 6.30
C TRP A 64 -6.44 7.67 4.82
N GLU A 65 -6.30 8.87 4.30
CA GLU A 65 -6.52 9.19 2.89
C GLU A 65 -5.21 9.71 2.28
N LEU A 66 -5.06 9.51 0.97
CA LEU A 66 -3.94 10.05 0.22
C LEU A 66 -4.38 10.37 -1.21
N LYS A 67 -3.66 11.29 -1.84
CA LYS A 67 -3.65 11.48 -3.29
C LYS A 67 -2.38 10.86 -3.85
N TRP A 68 -2.45 10.36 -5.08
CA TRP A 68 -1.31 9.79 -5.77
C TRP A 68 -1.33 10.14 -7.25
N ASN A 69 -0.16 10.05 -7.89
CA ASN A 69 0.04 10.21 -9.33
C ASN A 69 1.08 9.20 -9.83
N GLY A 70 0.95 8.75 -11.07
CA GLY A 70 1.91 7.84 -11.71
C GLY A 70 1.77 6.39 -11.21
N ASP A 71 2.89 5.71 -10.95
CA ASP A 71 2.90 4.33 -10.44
C ASP A 71 3.41 4.30 -9.01
N VAL A 72 2.54 3.87 -8.10
CA VAL A 72 2.83 3.87 -6.67
C VAL A 72 2.40 2.55 -6.04
N LEU A 73 3.12 2.15 -4.99
CA LEU A 73 2.67 1.14 -4.05
C LEU A 73 2.15 1.83 -2.80
N ILE A 74 0.92 1.49 -2.41
CA ILE A 74 0.31 1.86 -1.13
C ILE A 74 0.28 0.60 -0.28
N SER A 75 1.03 0.58 0.80
CA SER A 75 1.33 -0.65 1.51
C SER A 75 1.07 -0.54 3.01
N VAL A 76 0.87 -1.69 3.62
CA VAL A 76 1.09 -1.89 5.05
C VAL A 76 2.10 -3.02 5.22
N SER A 77 3.02 -2.87 6.16
CA SER A 77 4.11 -3.82 6.38
C SER A 77 4.38 -4.03 7.86
N TYR A 78 4.84 -5.21 8.24
CA TYR A 78 5.55 -5.35 9.51
C TYR A 78 6.85 -4.54 9.49
N GLU A 79 7.29 -4.13 10.67
CA GLU A 79 8.57 -3.43 10.86
C GLU A 79 9.77 -4.30 10.47
N SER A 80 9.64 -5.62 10.62
CA SER A 80 10.66 -6.62 10.32
C SER A 80 10.87 -6.93 8.83
N ILE A 81 10.20 -6.22 7.92
CA ILE A 81 10.51 -6.30 6.49
C ILE A 81 11.99 -6.02 6.25
N SER A 82 12.62 -6.78 5.35
CA SER A 82 14.02 -6.55 5.02
C SER A 82 14.19 -5.15 4.44
N ARG A 83 15.24 -4.44 4.86
CA ARG A 83 15.57 -3.11 4.33
C ARG A 83 16.64 -3.17 3.24
N LYS A 84 17.47 -4.21 3.31
CA LYS A 84 18.68 -4.37 2.50
C LYS A 84 18.76 -5.76 1.88
N GLY A 85 19.56 -5.87 0.82
CA GLY A 85 19.96 -7.15 0.23
C GLY A 85 18.98 -7.69 -0.79
N ASP A 86 18.42 -8.88 -0.53
CA ASP A 86 17.58 -9.59 -1.49
C ASP A 86 16.36 -8.75 -1.89
N VAL A 87 16.33 -8.42 -3.17
CA VAL A 87 15.41 -7.52 -3.84
C VAL A 87 13.95 -7.92 -3.52
N ASP A 88 13.59 -9.19 -3.71
CA ASP A 88 12.20 -9.61 -3.48
C ASP A 88 11.80 -9.51 -1.99
N LYS A 89 12.77 -9.69 -1.08
CA LYS A 89 12.51 -9.62 0.38
C LYS A 89 12.33 -8.21 0.91
N CYS A 90 12.89 -7.19 0.26
CA CYS A 90 12.77 -5.80 0.70
C CYS A 90 11.64 -5.05 -0.02
N LYS A 91 11.20 -5.52 -1.20
CA LYS A 91 10.11 -4.92 -1.96
C LYS A 91 8.77 -5.07 -1.25
N PHE A 92 8.01 -3.99 -1.15
CA PHE A 92 6.61 -4.06 -0.73
C PHE A 92 5.78 -4.98 -1.62
N GLY A 93 5.07 -5.94 -0.99
CA GLY A 93 4.23 -6.95 -1.63
C GLY A 93 4.99 -8.17 -2.17
N GLY A 94 6.32 -8.10 -2.28
CA GLY A 94 7.18 -9.22 -2.72
C GLY A 94 7.54 -10.21 -1.59
N ASN A 95 6.92 -10.06 -0.43
CA ASN A 95 7.22 -10.88 0.75
C ASN A 95 5.95 -11.13 1.57
N ASN A 96 6.05 -12.06 2.52
CA ASN A 96 4.97 -12.41 3.44
C ASN A 96 4.77 -11.41 4.60
N GLN A 97 5.55 -10.32 4.65
CA GLN A 97 5.51 -9.32 5.72
C GLN A 97 4.81 -8.02 5.30
N SER A 98 4.43 -7.91 4.03
CA SER A 98 3.81 -6.71 3.48
C SER A 98 2.65 -7.04 2.55
N TRP A 99 1.69 -6.12 2.52
CA TRP A 99 0.50 -6.17 1.68
C TRP A 99 0.39 -4.84 0.95
N SER A 100 0.33 -4.89 -0.38
CA SER A 100 0.53 -3.70 -1.20
C SER A 100 -0.50 -3.59 -2.30
N LEU A 101 -1.11 -2.43 -2.40
CA LEU A 101 -1.90 -2.02 -3.55
C LEU A 101 -0.98 -1.26 -4.51
N ARG A 102 -0.73 -1.82 -5.69
CA ARG A 102 -0.16 -1.08 -6.79
C ARG A 102 -1.25 -0.28 -7.49
N CYS A 103 -1.04 1.02 -7.57
CA CYS A 103 -1.87 1.96 -8.31
C CYS A 103 -1.08 2.47 -9.51
N SER A 104 -1.64 2.32 -10.70
CA SER A 104 -1.11 2.91 -11.93
C SER A 104 -2.26 3.54 -12.73
N PRO A 105 -1.99 4.41 -13.72
CA PRO A 105 -3.05 5.04 -14.50
C PRO A 105 -3.92 4.04 -15.28
N SER A 106 -3.36 2.87 -15.62
CA SER A 106 -4.02 1.86 -16.46
C SER A 106 -4.56 0.66 -15.67
N SER A 107 -4.09 0.42 -14.46
CA SER A 107 -4.43 -0.80 -13.72
C SER A 107 -4.18 -0.69 -12.22
N TYR A 108 -4.89 -1.53 -11.45
CA TYR A 108 -4.64 -1.74 -10.05
C TYR A 108 -4.33 -3.22 -9.81
N SER A 109 -3.51 -3.52 -8.82
CA SER A 109 -3.26 -4.90 -8.41
C SER A 109 -2.89 -4.98 -6.94
N PHE A 110 -3.32 -6.05 -6.29
CA PHE A 110 -2.95 -6.40 -4.92
C PHE A 110 -1.75 -7.35 -4.93
N TRP A 111 -0.74 -7.06 -4.12
CA TRP A 111 0.54 -7.75 -4.09
C TRP A 111 0.78 -8.24 -2.67
N HIS A 112 1.04 -9.54 -2.51
CA HIS A 112 1.45 -10.13 -1.25
C HIS A 112 2.19 -11.44 -1.49
N ASN A 113 3.35 -11.62 -0.86
CA ASN A 113 4.16 -12.85 -0.98
C ASN A 113 4.38 -13.27 -2.43
N ASP A 114 4.77 -12.31 -3.27
CA ASP A 114 4.97 -12.45 -4.74
C ASP A 114 3.72 -12.83 -5.55
N ILE A 115 2.56 -12.92 -4.90
CA ILE A 115 1.29 -13.15 -5.58
C ILE A 115 0.69 -11.81 -5.97
N VAL A 116 0.54 -11.62 -7.29
CA VAL A 116 -0.12 -10.46 -7.87
C VAL A 116 -1.55 -10.82 -8.25
N THR A 117 -2.51 -10.17 -7.59
CA THR A 117 -3.94 -10.28 -7.86
C THR A 117 -4.44 -9.02 -8.55
N PRO A 118 -4.82 -9.06 -9.84
CA PRO A 118 -5.37 -7.89 -10.54
C PRO A 118 -6.64 -7.35 -9.87
N ILE A 119 -6.67 -6.05 -9.61
CA ILE A 119 -7.86 -5.33 -9.15
C ILE A 119 -8.39 -4.56 -10.36
N CYS A 120 -9.42 -5.10 -10.99
CA CYS A 120 -10.01 -4.47 -12.16
C CYS A 120 -11.06 -3.45 -11.73
N SER A 121 -11.15 -2.34 -12.47
CA SER A 121 -12.21 -1.33 -12.28
C SER A 121 -13.59 -1.82 -12.73
N ARG A 122 -13.64 -2.89 -13.54
CA ARG A 122 -14.86 -3.50 -14.05
C ARG A 122 -15.25 -4.71 -13.20
N ILE A 123 -16.45 -4.66 -12.65
CA ILE A 123 -17.04 -5.71 -11.84
C ILE A 123 -18.01 -6.55 -12.69
N GLY A 124 -17.84 -7.86 -12.67
CA GLY A 124 -18.77 -8.85 -13.21
C GLY A 124 -19.68 -9.36 -12.10
N VAL A 125 -20.96 -9.52 -12.41
CA VAL A 125 -21.96 -10.01 -11.46
C VAL A 125 -22.59 -11.26 -12.06
N TYR A 126 -22.51 -12.38 -11.35
CA TYR A 126 -23.19 -13.63 -11.72
C TYR A 126 -24.28 -13.92 -10.69
N VAL A 127 -25.48 -14.23 -11.18
CA VAL A 127 -26.61 -14.62 -10.35
C VAL A 127 -27.24 -15.87 -10.95
N ASP A 128 -27.32 -16.93 -10.15
CA ASP A 128 -28.16 -18.09 -10.43
C ASP A 128 -29.26 -18.14 -9.36
N HIS A 129 -30.46 -17.74 -9.75
CA HIS A 129 -31.61 -17.72 -8.86
C HIS A 129 -32.08 -19.14 -8.48
N SER A 130 -31.95 -20.11 -9.38
CA SER A 130 -32.40 -21.48 -9.15
C SER A 130 -31.48 -22.24 -8.18
N ALA A 131 -30.17 -21.99 -8.28
CA ALA A 131 -29.15 -22.56 -7.41
C ALA A 131 -28.85 -21.69 -6.17
N GLY A 132 -29.46 -20.50 -6.06
CA GLY A 132 -29.26 -19.59 -4.93
C GLY A 132 -27.86 -18.99 -4.84
N THR A 133 -27.17 -18.80 -5.97
CA THR A 133 -25.78 -18.34 -6.01
C THR A 133 -25.68 -16.90 -6.51
N LEU A 134 -24.89 -16.07 -5.82
CA LEU A 134 -24.44 -14.76 -6.27
C LEU A 134 -22.92 -14.68 -6.14
N SER A 135 -22.24 -14.34 -7.22
CA SER A 135 -20.78 -14.22 -7.27
C SER A 135 -20.38 -12.89 -7.91
N LEU A 136 -19.36 -12.26 -7.33
CA LEU A 136 -18.80 -11.00 -7.81
C LEU A 136 -17.39 -11.25 -8.36
N TYR A 137 -17.10 -10.76 -9.55
CA TYR A 137 -15.84 -10.96 -10.25
C TYR A 137 -15.13 -9.63 -10.57
N SER A 138 -13.81 -9.63 -10.46
CA SER A 138 -12.91 -8.65 -11.06
C SER A 138 -12.70 -9.04 -12.53
N VAL A 139 -13.00 -8.13 -13.45
CA VAL A 139 -13.03 -8.41 -14.91
C VAL A 139 -12.00 -7.56 -15.67
N SER A 140 -10.95 -8.20 -16.17
CA SER A 140 -10.03 -7.65 -17.19
C SER A 140 -10.19 -8.44 -18.50
N ASP A 141 -9.11 -9.06 -19.00
CA ASP A 141 -9.08 -10.03 -20.11
C ASP A 141 -9.54 -11.43 -19.65
N THR A 142 -9.47 -11.70 -18.34
CA THR A 142 -9.99 -12.91 -17.69
C THR A 142 -10.87 -12.52 -16.49
N MET A 143 -11.76 -13.42 -16.05
CA MET A 143 -12.61 -13.22 -14.87
C MET A 143 -11.99 -13.90 -13.64
N SER A 144 -11.83 -13.14 -12.56
CA SER A 144 -11.34 -13.63 -11.26
C SER A 144 -12.29 -13.21 -10.13
N LEU A 145 -12.42 -13.99 -9.06
CA LEU A 145 -13.30 -13.66 -7.94
C LEU A 145 -12.81 -12.39 -7.22
N ILE A 146 -13.71 -11.46 -6.84
CA ILE A 146 -13.30 -10.23 -6.14
C ILE A 146 -12.67 -10.56 -4.77
N HIS A 147 -11.45 -10.07 -4.61
CA HIS A 147 -10.54 -10.40 -3.52
C HIS A 147 -11.00 -9.86 -2.15
N THR A 148 -10.90 -10.68 -1.11
CA THR A 148 -10.93 -10.26 0.30
C THR A 148 -9.81 -11.00 1.01
N VAL A 149 -8.86 -10.26 1.61
CA VAL A 149 -7.86 -10.86 2.48
C VAL A 149 -8.46 -11.06 3.86
N GLN A 150 -8.63 -12.31 4.27
CA GLN A 150 -8.79 -12.64 5.69
C GLN A 150 -7.45 -13.15 6.19
N THR A 151 -6.77 -12.32 6.99
CA THR A 151 -5.51 -12.68 7.63
C THR A 151 -5.53 -12.26 9.09
N THR A 152 -4.72 -12.93 9.90
CA THR A 152 -4.45 -12.53 11.28
C THR A 152 -3.08 -11.89 11.31
N PHE A 153 -3.03 -10.58 11.54
CA PHE A 153 -1.77 -9.88 11.74
C PHE A 153 -1.14 -10.32 13.05
N THR A 154 0.14 -10.66 13.01
CA THR A 154 0.90 -11.15 14.17
C THR A 154 1.72 -10.05 14.84
N GLN A 155 1.85 -8.89 14.19
CA GLN A 155 2.62 -7.74 14.65
C GLN A 155 1.91 -6.43 14.24
N PRO A 156 2.26 -5.28 14.85
CA PRO A 156 1.82 -3.98 14.37
C PRO A 156 2.20 -3.76 12.91
N LEU A 157 1.32 -3.08 12.17
CA LEU A 157 1.56 -2.71 10.79
C LEU A 157 1.99 -1.26 10.69
N TYR A 158 2.85 -0.96 9.73
CA TYR A 158 3.32 0.37 9.42
C TYR A 158 2.89 0.69 7.99
N PRO A 159 2.13 1.78 7.77
CA PRO A 159 1.85 2.26 6.42
C PRO A 159 3.16 2.55 5.68
N GLY A 160 3.18 2.24 4.39
CA GLY A 160 4.37 2.42 3.56
C GLY A 160 4.01 2.80 2.14
N PHE A 161 4.92 3.51 1.48
CA PHE A 161 4.71 4.01 0.13
C PHE A 161 5.93 3.72 -0.74
N GLY A 162 5.71 3.24 -1.96
CA GLY A 162 6.73 3.08 -2.99
C GLY A 162 6.41 3.93 -4.22
N VAL A 163 7.42 4.54 -4.84
CA VAL A 163 7.26 5.48 -5.96
C VAL A 163 8.32 5.19 -7.02
N TYR A 164 7.95 4.52 -8.12
CA TYR A 164 8.93 3.81 -8.97
C TYR A 164 9.31 4.52 -10.28
N TYR A 165 8.50 5.45 -10.76
CA TYR A 165 8.79 6.18 -12.01
C TYR A 165 8.85 7.67 -11.80
N LEU A 166 9.67 8.34 -12.61
CA LEU A 166 9.76 9.80 -12.69
C LEU A 166 8.37 10.44 -12.80
N GLY A 167 8.11 11.46 -11.97
CA GLY A 167 6.83 12.16 -11.91
C GLY A 167 5.73 11.45 -11.09
N SER A 168 5.98 10.24 -10.59
CA SER A 168 5.07 9.58 -9.64
C SER A 168 5.15 10.25 -8.27
N SER A 169 4.05 10.31 -7.53
CA SER A 169 4.04 10.92 -6.20
C SER A 169 2.91 10.40 -5.32
N VAL A 170 3.10 10.51 -4.00
CA VAL A 170 2.09 10.26 -2.98
C VAL A 170 2.03 11.46 -2.05
N LYS A 171 0.81 11.90 -1.73
CA LYS A 171 0.54 12.98 -0.77
C LYS A 171 -0.50 12.52 0.24
N LEU A 172 -0.09 12.37 1.50
CA LEU A 172 -1.01 12.11 2.61
C LEU A 172 -1.98 13.28 2.79
N CYS A 173 -3.26 12.96 2.93
CA CYS A 173 -4.30 13.92 3.25
C CYS A 173 -4.36 14.13 4.78
N ARG A 174 -4.78 15.33 5.18
CA ARG A 174 -5.09 15.67 6.58
C ARG A 174 -6.56 15.47 6.88
#